data_AF-A0A1E4ZM51-F1
#
_entry.id   AF-A0A1E4ZM51-F1
#
_cell.length_a   1.000
_cell.length_b   1.000
_cell.length_c   1.000
_cell.angle_alpha   90.00
_cell.angle_beta   90.00
_cell.angle_gamma   90.00
#
_symmetry.space_group_name_H-M   'P 1'
#
loop_
_entity.id
_entity.type
_entity.pdbx_description
1 polymer ?
#
loop_
_entity_poly.entity_id
_entity_poly.type
_entity_poly.pdbx_seq_one_letter_code
_entity_poly.pdbx_strand_id
1 'polypeptide(L)'
;MNEVEAVKTAEQRQQVKAHLLDYGQVYLDIWKLGISSFLRISDVLALTMADVRQIDPESPALKVTEGKTNKNRAIACSQWLVLVSV
;
A
#
# COMPACT_ATOMS: atom_id res chain seq x y z
N MET A 1 -14.78 -17.08 -5.52
CA MET A 1 -14.17 -16.18 -4.52
C MET A 1 -14.54 -16.73 -3.17
N ASN A 2 -13.56 -17.21 -2.40
CA ASN A 2 -13.84 -17.71 -1.05
C ASN A 2 -14.15 -16.51 -0.14
N GLU A 3 -15.17 -16.64 0.68
CA GLU A 3 -15.51 -15.63 1.68
C GLU A 3 -14.38 -15.62 2.74
N VAL A 4 -13.71 -14.49 2.87
CA VAL A 4 -12.61 -14.32 3.83
C VAL A 4 -13.06 -13.33 4.88
N GLU A 5 -12.97 -13.72 6.15
CA GLU A 5 -13.27 -12.82 7.26
C GLU A 5 -12.24 -11.69 7.31
N ALA A 6 -12.73 -10.46 7.47
CA ALA A 6 -11.87 -9.30 7.65
C ALA A 6 -11.14 -9.36 9.00
N VAL A 7 -9.88 -8.92 9.00
CA VAL A 7 -9.07 -8.75 10.21
C VAL A 7 -9.64 -7.60 11.03
N LYS A 8 -10.06 -7.88 12.26
CA LYS A 8 -10.74 -6.92 13.16
C LYS A 8 -9.86 -6.53 14.35
N THR A 9 -9.03 -7.44 14.86
CA THR A 9 -8.25 -7.22 16.09
C THR A 9 -6.77 -6.90 15.84
N ALA A 10 -6.07 -6.40 16.87
CA ALA A 10 -4.64 -6.11 16.80
C ALA A 10 -3.80 -7.38 16.72
N GLU A 11 -4.21 -8.42 17.43
CA GLU A 11 -3.56 -9.74 17.47
C GLU A 11 -3.62 -10.41 16.10
N GLN A 12 -4.79 -10.36 15.45
CA GLN A 12 -4.95 -10.86 14.08
C GLN A 12 -4.05 -10.10 13.09
N ARG A 13 -3.91 -8.77 13.24
CA ARG A 13 -2.95 -8.00 12.42
C ARG A 13 -1.52 -8.46 12.65
N GLN A 14 -1.14 -8.82 13.88
CA GLN A 14 0.20 -9.29 14.19
C GLN A 14 0.47 -10.68 13.62
N GLN A 15 -0.52 -11.58 13.65
CA GLN A 15 -0.44 -12.88 12.98
C GLN A 15 -0.27 -12.73 11.47
N VAL A 16 -1.04 -11.84 10.84
CA VAL A 16 -0.89 -11.56 9.39
C VAL A 16 0.49 -10.98 9.08
N LYS A 17 1.00 -10.05 9.90
CA LYS A 17 2.37 -9.52 9.71
C LYS A 17 3.43 -10.61 9.79
N ALA A 18 3.36 -11.50 10.79
CA ALA A 18 4.29 -12.61 10.94
C ALA A 18 4.21 -13.55 9.73
N HIS A 19 3.00 -13.92 9.32
CA HIS A 19 2.79 -14.79 8.17
C HIS A 19 3.31 -14.17 6.87
N LEU A 20 3.08 -12.88 6.62
CA LEU A 20 3.60 -12.19 5.44
C LEU A 20 5.13 -12.11 5.46
N LEU A 21 5.73 -11.93 6.64
CA LEU A 21 7.17 -11.89 6.79
C LEU A 21 7.83 -13.24 6.46
N ASP A 22 7.17 -14.35 6.76
CA ASP A 22 7.64 -15.70 6.40
C ASP A 22 7.78 -15.88 4.87
N TYR A 23 6.94 -15.21 4.07
CA TYR A 23 7.08 -15.19 2.60
C TYR A 23 8.08 -14.15 2.10
N GLY A 24 8.34 -13.12 2.90
CA GLY A 24 9.36 -12.12 2.62
C GLY A 24 8.94 -10.69 2.94
N GLN A 25 9.94 -9.85 3.21
CA GLN A 25 9.78 -8.45 3.58
C GLN A 25 8.92 -7.65 2.58
N VAL A 26 9.04 -7.95 1.27
CA VAL A 26 8.29 -7.27 0.21
C VAL A 26 6.77 -7.43 0.37
N TYR A 27 6.29 -8.60 0.83
CA TYR A 27 4.85 -8.84 1.02
C TYR A 27 4.31 -8.05 2.21
N LEU A 28 5.09 -7.97 3.29
CA LEU A 28 4.76 -7.17 4.45
C LEU A 28 4.68 -5.68 4.08
N ASP A 29 5.60 -5.19 3.25
CA ASP A 29 5.64 -3.78 2.87
C ASP A 29 4.55 -3.40 1.87
N ILE A 30 4.22 -4.28 0.91
CA ILE A 30 3.03 -4.11 0.04
C ILE A 30 1.75 -4.07 0.88
N TRP A 31 1.64 -4.93 1.90
CA TRP A 31 0.46 -4.96 2.77
C TRP A 31 0.32 -3.68 3.62
N LYS A 32 1.42 -3.18 4.20
CA LYS A 32 1.44 -1.88 4.89
C LYS A 32 1.05 -0.74 3.94
N LEU A 33 1.61 -0.75 2.73
CA LEU A 33 1.31 0.22 1.68
C LEU A 33 -0.19 0.23 1.34
N GLY A 34 -0.80 -0.94 1.17
CA GLY A 34 -2.23 -1.06 0.91
C GLY A 34 -3.10 -0.53 2.06
N ILE A 35 -2.76 -0.85 3.31
CA ILE A 35 -3.51 -0.37 4.48
C ILE A 35 -3.47 1.16 4.58
N SER A 36 -2.32 1.76 4.38
CA SER A 36 -2.17 3.20 4.58
C SER A 36 -2.65 4.02 3.39
N SER A 37 -2.63 3.47 2.19
CA SER A 37 -3.11 4.15 0.97
C SER A 37 -4.61 3.96 0.72
N PHE A 38 -5.26 3.01 1.41
CA PHE A 38 -6.64 2.59 1.15
C PHE A 38 -6.89 2.18 -0.31
N LEU A 39 -5.84 1.83 -1.05
CA LEU A 39 -5.93 1.34 -2.43
C LEU A 39 -6.36 -0.13 -2.47
N ARG A 40 -6.97 -0.53 -3.58
CA ARG A 40 -7.16 -1.96 -3.85
C ARG A 40 -5.81 -2.59 -4.15
N ILE A 41 -5.64 -3.87 -3.81
CA ILE A 41 -4.39 -4.59 -4.04
C ILE A 41 -3.94 -4.54 -5.52
N SER A 42 -4.87 -4.57 -6.47
CA SER A 42 -4.57 -4.42 -7.89
C SER A 42 -3.96 -3.05 -8.23
N ASP A 43 -4.46 -1.99 -7.61
CA ASP A 43 -3.98 -0.63 -7.83
C ASP A 43 -2.60 -0.45 -7.15
N VAL A 44 -2.36 -1.09 -6.00
CA VAL A 44 -1.04 -1.12 -5.34
C VAL A 44 0.00 -1.84 -6.18
N LEU A 45 -0.34 -2.99 -6.76
CA LEU A 45 0.57 -3.79 -7.59
C LEU A 45 0.85 -3.15 -8.96
N ALA A 46 -0.01 -2.24 -9.41
CA ALA A 46 0.18 -1.48 -10.65
C ALA A 46 1.10 -0.26 -10.46
N LEU A 47 1.49 0.08 -9.23
CA LEU A 47 2.38 1.20 -8.95
C LEU A 47 3.76 0.96 -9.54
N THR A 48 4.25 1.94 -10.29
CA THR A 48 5.60 1.92 -10.84
C THR A 48 6.52 2.87 -10.06
N MET A 49 7.83 2.64 -10.15
CA MET A 49 8.81 3.56 -9.58
C MET A 49 8.77 4.95 -10.23
N ALA A 50 8.23 5.07 -11.45
CA ALA A 50 8.00 6.37 -12.07
C ALA A 50 6.93 7.18 -11.33
N ASP A 51 5.88 6.53 -10.83
CA ASP A 51 4.80 7.17 -10.07
C ASP A 51 5.29 7.62 -8.69
N VAL A 52 6.15 6.82 -8.06
CA VAL A 52 6.74 7.13 -6.74
C VAL A 52 7.75 8.28 -6.82
N ARG A 53 8.52 8.38 -7.92
CA ARG A 53 9.50 9.46 -8.13
C ARG A 53 8.89 10.82 -8.45
N GLN A 54 7.60 10.86 -8.82
CA GLN A 54 6.86 12.10 -9.05
C GLN A 54 6.28 12.71 -7.77
N ILE A 55 6.53 12.10 -6.61
CA ILE A 55 6.08 12.59 -5.32
C ILE A 55 6.86 13.87 -4.99
N ASP A 56 6.12 14.96 -4.77
CA ASP A 56 6.68 16.24 -4.33
C ASP A 56 7.21 16.10 -2.89
N PRO A 57 8.50 16.38 -2.62
CA PRO A 57 9.05 16.30 -1.28
C PRO A 57 8.42 17.30 -0.28
N GLU A 58 7.82 18.41 -0.75
CA GLU A 58 7.12 19.36 0.13
C GLU A 58 5.67 18.96 0.41
N SER A 59 5.07 18.13 -0.45
CA SER A 59 3.74 17.56 -0.25
C SER A 59 3.71 16.12 -0.77
N PRO A 60 4.13 15.13 0.04
CA PRO A 60 4.30 13.78 -0.45
C PRO A 60 2.94 13.15 -0.75
N ALA A 61 2.46 13.32 -1.97
CA ALA A 61 1.18 12.80 -2.43
C ALA A 61 1.40 11.92 -3.67
N LEU A 62 1.07 10.63 -3.53
CA LEU A 62 1.10 9.68 -4.64
C LEU A 62 -0.16 9.88 -5.48
N LYS A 63 0.00 10.22 -6.75
CA LYS A 63 -1.10 10.34 -7.71
C LYS A 63 -1.32 8.98 -8.36
N VAL A 64 -2.46 8.35 -8.07
CA VAL A 64 -2.81 7.02 -8.60
C VAL A 64 -4.12 7.12 -9.35
N THR A 65 -4.15 6.55 -10.56
CA THR A 65 -5.40 6.34 -11.29
C THR A 65 -5.95 4.96 -10.92
N GLU A 66 -7.11 4.91 -10.26
CA GLU A 66 -7.73 3.64 -9.91
C GLU A 66 -8.15 2.87 -11.17
N GLY A 67 -7.70 1.62 -11.35
CA GLY A 67 -7.99 0.85 -12.56
C GLY A 67 -9.47 0.54 -12.76
N LYS A 68 -10.23 0.37 -11.67
CA LYS A 68 -11.67 0.04 -11.74
C LYS A 68 -12.57 1.25 -12.00
N THR A 69 -12.21 2.42 -11.49
CA THR A 69 -13.07 3.62 -11.55
C THR A 69 -12.53 4.69 -12.48
N ASN A 70 -11.30 4.53 -12.97
CA ASN A 70 -10.58 5.49 -13.81
C ASN A 70 -10.50 6.90 -13.16
N LYS A 71 -10.60 6.96 -11.83
CA LYS A 71 -10.53 8.20 -11.06
C LYS A 71 -9.11 8.44 -10.61
N ASN A 72 -8.67 9.68 -10.78
CA ASN A 72 -7.37 10.12 -10.31
C ASN A 72 -7.49 10.52 -8.84
N ARG A 73 -6.77 9.83 -7.95
CA ARG A 73 -6.69 10.16 -6.52
C ARG A 73 -5.28 10.59 -6.18
N ALA A 74 -5.17 11.65 -5.39
CA ALA A 74 -3.95 12.00 -4.69
C ALA A 74 -4.02 11.40 -3.28
N ILE A 75 -3.04 10.58 -2.93
CA ILE A 75 -2.95 9.91 -1.62
C ILE A 75 -1.77 10.50 -0.89
N ALA A 76 -2.03 11.21 0.21
CA ALA A 76 -0.98 11.70 1.09
C ALA A 76 -0.18 10.51 1.63
N CYS A 77 1.08 10.42 1.22
CA CYS A 77 2.04 9.46 1.73
C CYS A 77 2.48 9.90 3.11
N SER A 78 2.40 8.99 4.07
CA SER A 78 2.96 9.21 5.39
C SER A 78 4.48 9.00 5.35
N GLN A 79 5.21 9.61 6.30
CA GLN A 79 6.67 9.74 6.29
C GLN A 79 7.47 8.43 6.11
N TRP A 80 6.92 7.28 6.50
CA TRP A 80 7.55 5.96 6.35
C TRP A 80 7.55 5.45 4.90
N LEU A 81 6.67 5.96 4.05
CA LEU A 81 6.58 5.60 2.62
C LEU A 81 7.71 6.28 1.82
N VAL A 82 8.15 7.45 2.27
CA VAL A 82 9.28 8.21 1.69
C VAL A 82 10.62 7.51 1.94
N LEU A 83 10.75 6.78 3.05
CA LEU A 83 11.99 6.06 3.41
C LEU A 83 12.28 4.83 2.53
N VAL A 84 11.29 4.30 1.80
CA VAL A 84 11.50 3.18 0.88
C VAL A 84 12.11 3.64 -0.46
N SER A 85 12.14 4.96 -0.71
CA SER A 85 12.70 5.57 -1.93
C SER A 85 14.17 5.96 -1.82
N VAL A 86 14.86 5.64 -0.71
CA VAL A 86 16.27 5.99 -0.47
C VAL A 86 17.17 4.77 -0.58
#